data_AF-A0A8R1EAA5-F1
#
_entry.id   AF-A0A8R1EAA5-F1
#
_cell.length_a   1.000
_cell.length_b   1.000
_cell.length_c   1.000
_cell.angle_alpha   90.00
_cell.angle_beta   90.00
_cell.angle_gamma   90.00
#
_symmetry.space_group_name_H-M   'P 1'
#
loop_
_entity.id
_entity.type
_entity.pdbx_description
1 polymer ?
#
loop_
_entity_poly.entity_id
_entity_poly.type
_entity_poly.pdbx_seq_one_letter_code
_entity_poly.pdbx_strand_id
1 'polypeptide(L)'
;MRILVGVKRVVDYAVKIRVKPDRSGVVTEGVQHSMNPFDEIALEEAVKLKEKKLATEVVAFSLGGPKSAEVLRTALAKGADKAIHVQVSDAEAGKVESFHVAKALKKVVELEKFDAVFLGKQAIDDDSSQ
;
A
#
# COMPACT_ATOMS: atom_id res chain seq x y z
N MET A 1 -9.28 14.84 12.32
CA MET A 1 -7.94 14.24 12.25
C MET A 1 -7.59 13.90 10.80
N ARG A 2 -6.33 14.03 10.39
CA ARG A 2 -5.82 13.59 9.08
C ARG A 2 -5.23 12.20 9.21
N ILE A 3 -5.68 11.27 8.38
CA ILE A 3 -5.28 9.86 8.42
C ILE A 3 -4.46 9.51 7.18
N LEU A 4 -3.27 8.93 7.39
CA LEU A 4 -2.47 8.31 6.34
C LEU A 4 -2.79 6.81 6.28
N VAL A 5 -3.09 6.28 5.11
CA VAL A 5 -3.39 4.85 4.94
C VAL A 5 -2.38 4.21 4.00
N GLY A 6 -1.65 3.21 4.48
CA GLY A 6 -0.75 2.42 3.63
C GLY A 6 -1.53 1.45 2.74
N VAL A 7 -1.24 1.47 1.44
CA VAL A 7 -1.79 0.53 0.46
C VAL A 7 -0.66 -0.08 -0.38
N LYS A 8 -0.59 -1.41 -0.44
CA LYS A 8 0.40 -2.17 -1.20
C LYS A 8 -0.24 -2.85 -2.39
N ARG A 9 0.46 -2.81 -3.53
CA ARG A 9 0.12 -3.60 -4.72
C ARG A 9 0.78 -4.96 -4.60
N VAL A 10 -0.03 -6.01 -4.57
CA VAL A 10 0.41 -7.40 -4.41
C VAL A 10 -0.16 -8.27 -5.52
N VAL A 11 0.38 -9.47 -5.72
CA VAL A 11 -0.27 -10.47 -6.57
C VAL A 11 -1.64 -10.78 -5.98
N ASP A 12 -2.66 -10.87 -6.83
CA ASP A 12 -4.03 -11.07 -6.37
C ASP A 12 -4.16 -12.39 -5.58
N TYR A 13 -4.90 -12.35 -4.47
CA TYR A 13 -5.01 -13.50 -3.54
C TYR A 13 -5.62 -14.75 -4.19
N ALA A 14 -6.40 -14.60 -5.27
CA ALA A 14 -6.97 -15.72 -6.00
C ALA A 14 -5.98 -16.36 -6.99
N VAL A 15 -4.83 -15.72 -7.25
CA VAL A 15 -3.81 -16.24 -8.15
C VAL A 15 -2.97 -17.30 -7.46
N LYS A 16 -2.88 -18.47 -8.09
CA LYS A 16 -1.87 -19.47 -7.72
C LYS A 16 -0.48 -19.03 -8.20
N ILE A 17 0.37 -18.64 -7.26
CA ILE A 17 1.75 -18.22 -7.55
C ILE A 17 2.57 -19.36 -8.17
N ARG A 18 3.58 -18.99 -8.96
CA ARG A 18 4.56 -19.90 -9.55
C ARG A 18 5.96 -19.40 -9.22
N VAL A 19 6.81 -20.30 -8.74
CA VAL A 19 8.23 -20.00 -8.49
C VAL A 19 8.96 -19.99 -9.84
N LYS A 20 9.87 -19.04 -10.03
CA LYS A 20 10.71 -18.98 -11.23
C LYS A 20 11.67 -20.19 -11.28
N PRO A 21 12.04 -20.69 -12.48
CA PRO A 21 12.95 -21.84 -12.61
C PRO A 21 14.34 -21.60 -11.97
N ASP A 22 14.81 -20.36 -11.97
CA ASP A 22 16.08 -19.93 -11.38
C ASP A 22 16.04 -19.75 -9.85
N ARG A 23 14.88 -19.95 -9.22
CA ARG A 23 14.62 -19.77 -7.78
C ARG A 23 14.87 -18.35 -7.26
N SER A 24 14.90 -17.34 -8.15
CA SER A 24 15.10 -15.94 -7.75
C SER A 24 13.86 -15.27 -7.14
N GLY A 25 12.69 -15.93 -7.21
CA GLY A 25 11.44 -15.44 -6.66
C GLY A 25 10.22 -16.04 -7.36
N VAL A 26 9.11 -15.30 -7.35
CA VAL A 26 7.85 -15.68 -8.02
C VAL A 26 7.68 -14.98 -9.36
N VAL A 27 6.89 -15.58 -10.25
CA VAL A 27 6.48 -14.97 -11.53
C VAL A 27 5.47 -13.88 -11.26
N THR A 28 5.79 -12.64 -11.64
CA THR A 28 4.92 -11.46 -11.49
C THR A 28 4.50 -10.87 -12.84
N GLU A 29 5.18 -11.22 -13.93
CA GLU A 29 4.85 -10.74 -15.27
C GLU A 29 3.59 -11.43 -15.82
N GLY A 30 2.69 -10.65 -16.41
CA GLY A 30 1.40 -11.16 -16.91
C GLY A 30 0.44 -11.66 -15.83
N VAL A 31 0.77 -11.45 -14.55
CA VAL A 31 -0.05 -11.88 -13.42
C VAL A 31 -0.92 -10.72 -12.93
N GLN A 32 -2.18 -11.01 -12.63
CA GLN A 32 -3.09 -10.04 -12.03
C GLN A 32 -2.60 -9.62 -10.64
N HIS A 33 -2.63 -8.32 -10.39
CA HIS A 33 -2.32 -7.73 -9.10
C HIS A 33 -3.53 -6.94 -8.61
N SER A 34 -3.60 -6.74 -7.31
CA SER A 34 -4.66 -5.96 -6.66
C SER A 34 -4.11 -5.27 -5.40
N MET A 35 -4.98 -4.50 -4.74
CA MET A 35 -4.66 -3.96 -3.42
C MET A 35 -4.62 -5.12 -2.43
N ASN A 36 -3.64 -5.10 -1.53
CA ASN A 36 -3.57 -6.07 -0.44
C ASN A 36 -4.89 -6.07 0.36
N PRO A 37 -5.53 -7.23 0.61
CA PRO A 37 -6.85 -7.28 1.24
C PRO A 37 -6.93 -6.61 2.62
N PHE A 38 -5.83 -6.65 3.40
CA PHE A 38 -5.80 -5.97 4.70
C PHE A 38 -5.77 -4.45 4.57
N ASP A 39 -5.21 -3.94 3.48
CA ASP A 39 -5.13 -2.50 3.22
C ASP A 39 -6.49 -1.96 2.76
N GLU A 40 -7.31 -2.77 2.08
CA GLU A 40 -8.70 -2.42 1.78
C GLU A 40 -9.51 -2.18 3.06
N ILE A 41 -9.29 -3.01 4.09
CA ILE A 41 -9.95 -2.84 5.39
C ILE A 41 -9.45 -1.58 6.10
N ALA A 42 -8.14 -1.32 6.07
CA ALA A 42 -7.56 -0.11 6.65
C ALA A 42 -8.10 1.16 6.00
N LEU A 43 -8.23 1.16 4.68
CA LEU A 43 -8.81 2.26 3.92
C LEU A 43 -10.29 2.46 4.25
N GLU A 44 -11.07 1.39 4.27
CA GLU A 44 -12.49 1.43 4.60
C GLU A 44 -12.75 2.05 5.98
N GLU A 45 -11.96 1.66 7.00
CA GLU A 45 -12.14 2.23 8.33
C GLU A 45 -11.76 3.72 8.38
N ALA A 46 -10.71 4.14 7.68
CA ALA A 46 -10.36 5.55 7.57
C ALA A 46 -11.47 6.37 6.89
N VAL A 47 -12.08 5.83 5.83
CA VAL A 47 -13.22 6.46 5.14
C VAL A 47 -14.43 6.54 6.05
N LYS A 48 -14.77 5.48 6.79
CA LYS A 48 -15.86 5.50 7.80
C LYS A 48 -15.65 6.57 8.87
N LEU A 49 -14.43 6.73 9.37
CA LEU A 49 -14.11 7.81 10.32
C LEU A 49 -14.31 9.19 9.70
N LYS A 50 -14.02 9.36 8.41
CA LYS A 50 -14.30 10.60 7.68
C LYS A 50 -15.81 10.84 7.52
N GLU A 51 -16.58 9.83 7.16
CA GLU A 51 -18.05 9.91 7.05
C GLU A 51 -18.72 10.26 8.39
N LYS A 52 -18.19 9.73 9.50
CA LYS A 52 -18.59 10.07 10.88
C LYS A 52 -18.09 11.45 11.34
N LYS A 53 -17.39 12.21 10.48
CA LYS A 53 -16.79 13.52 10.77
C LYS A 53 -15.74 13.49 11.89
N LEU A 54 -15.16 12.33 12.16
CA LEU A 54 -14.04 12.16 13.10
C LEU A 54 -12.70 12.41 12.40
N ALA A 55 -12.61 12.04 11.12
CA ALA A 55 -11.52 12.41 10.23
C ALA A 55 -11.90 13.56 9.29
N THR A 56 -10.93 14.37 8.92
CA THR A 56 -11.08 15.53 8.04
C THR A 56 -10.44 15.30 6.67
N GLU A 57 -9.48 14.39 6.57
CA GLU A 57 -8.81 14.02 5.33
C GLU A 57 -8.27 12.59 5.46
N VAL A 58 -8.41 11.80 4.40
CA VAL A 58 -7.83 10.46 4.25
C VAL A 58 -6.86 10.51 3.07
N VAL A 59 -5.59 10.19 3.31
CA VAL A 59 -4.54 10.19 2.28
C VAL A 59 -4.00 8.79 2.13
N ALA A 60 -4.05 8.24 0.91
CA ALA A 60 -3.46 6.94 0.59
C ALA A 60 -1.95 7.09 0.36
N PHE A 61 -1.18 6.10 0.78
CA PHE A 61 0.28 6.05 0.62
C PHE A 61 0.71 4.71 0.04
N SER A 62 1.61 4.74 -0.93
CA SER A 62 2.27 3.54 -1.44
C SER A 62 3.72 3.83 -1.77
N LEU A 63 4.60 2.88 -1.44
CA LEU A 63 6.00 2.87 -1.84
C LEU A 63 6.22 1.70 -2.79
N GLY A 64 6.70 1.97 -4.00
CA GLY A 64 6.98 0.93 -4.98
C GLY A 64 7.17 1.46 -6.38
N GLY A 65 7.30 0.54 -7.34
CA GLY A 65 7.46 0.87 -8.75
C GLY A 65 6.27 1.65 -9.34
N PRO A 66 6.38 2.14 -10.59
CA PRO A 66 5.33 2.93 -11.25
C PRO A 66 3.94 2.28 -11.23
N LYS A 67 3.87 0.94 -11.28
CA LYS A 67 2.60 0.19 -11.25
C LYS A 67 1.82 0.34 -9.95
N SER A 68 2.45 0.76 -8.84
CA SER A 68 1.77 0.99 -7.56
C SER A 68 0.77 2.15 -7.63
N ALA A 69 0.87 3.02 -8.65
CA ALA A 69 -0.13 4.05 -8.92
C ALA A 69 -1.53 3.46 -9.19
N GLU A 70 -1.64 2.21 -9.64
CA GLU A 70 -2.90 1.50 -9.83
C GLU A 70 -3.71 1.40 -8.53
N VAL A 71 -3.11 0.88 -7.46
CA VAL A 71 -3.79 0.72 -6.17
C VAL A 71 -4.06 2.06 -5.49
N LEU A 72 -3.23 3.07 -5.73
CA LEU A 72 -3.50 4.44 -5.28
C LEU A 72 -4.73 5.04 -5.96
N ARG A 73 -4.92 4.83 -7.27
CA ARG A 73 -6.16 5.24 -7.96
C ARG A 73 -7.38 4.51 -7.42
N THR A 74 -7.26 3.21 -7.13
CA THR A 74 -8.32 2.46 -6.46
C THR A 74 -8.64 3.05 -5.08
N ALA A 75 -7.63 3.45 -4.31
CA ALA A 75 -7.85 4.08 -3.01
C ALA A 75 -8.61 5.41 -3.12
N LEU A 76 -8.24 6.24 -4.10
CA LEU A 76 -8.95 7.49 -4.42
C LEU A 76 -10.40 7.21 -4.81
N ALA A 77 -10.64 6.23 -5.69
CA ALA A 77 -11.99 5.86 -6.12
C ALA A 77 -12.85 5.33 -4.96
N LYS A 78 -12.23 4.70 -3.96
CA LYS A 78 -12.89 4.19 -2.74
C LYS A 78 -13.06 5.25 -1.64
N GLY A 79 -12.63 6.49 -1.86
CA GLY A 79 -12.92 7.60 -0.94
C GLY A 79 -11.71 8.22 -0.23
N ALA A 80 -10.47 7.85 -0.57
CA ALA A 80 -9.30 8.66 -0.20
C ALA A 80 -9.36 10.03 -0.91
N ASP A 81 -8.98 11.09 -0.21
CA ASP A 81 -9.00 12.47 -0.74
C ASP A 81 -7.76 12.75 -1.60
N LYS A 82 -6.61 12.19 -1.21
CA LYS A 82 -5.31 12.35 -1.89
C LYS A 82 -4.52 11.04 -1.86
N ALA A 83 -3.48 11.00 -2.69
CA ALA A 83 -2.55 9.89 -2.76
C ALA A 83 -1.10 10.40 -2.78
N ILE A 84 -0.21 9.71 -2.07
CA ILE A 84 1.23 9.90 -2.07
C ILE A 84 1.87 8.63 -2.63
N HIS A 85 2.61 8.78 -3.73
CA HIS A 85 3.40 7.69 -4.31
C HIS A 85 4.89 7.96 -4.10
N VAL A 86 5.52 7.20 -3.21
CA VAL A 86 6.98 7.17 -3.11
C VAL A 86 7.50 6.20 -4.17
N GLN A 87 7.98 6.76 -5.28
CA GLN A 87 8.42 5.99 -6.43
C GLN A 87 9.84 5.48 -6.27
N VAL A 88 10.03 4.22 -6.64
CA VAL A 88 11.35 3.62 -6.92
C VAL A 88 11.33 3.06 -8.34
N SER A 89 12.49 2.79 -8.94
CA SER A 89 12.52 2.13 -10.24
C SER A 89 11.96 0.70 -10.16
N ASP A 90 11.50 0.14 -11.28
CA ASP A 90 11.04 -1.27 -11.31
C ASP A 90 12.17 -2.23 -10.88
N ALA A 91 13.43 -1.88 -11.15
CA ALA A 91 14.61 -2.65 -10.75
C ALA A 91 14.85 -2.62 -9.22
N GLU A 92 14.40 -1.56 -8.54
CA GLU A 92 14.52 -1.40 -7.09
C GLU A 92 13.27 -1.87 -6.34
N ALA A 93 12.11 -1.89 -6.99
CA ALA A 93 10.84 -2.27 -6.38
C ALA A 93 10.89 -3.65 -5.71
N GLY A 94 11.59 -4.62 -6.30
CA GLY A 94 11.78 -5.96 -5.72
C GLY A 94 12.75 -6.03 -4.53
N LYS A 95 13.41 -4.92 -4.19
CA LYS A 95 14.35 -4.80 -3.05
C LYS A 95 13.76 -4.00 -1.88
N VAL A 96 12.53 -3.51 -2.05
CA VAL A 96 11.81 -2.80 -0.99
C VAL A 96 11.43 -3.82 0.09
N GLU A 97 11.70 -3.47 1.34
CA GLU A 97 11.41 -4.28 2.52
C GLU A 97 10.63 -3.42 3.53
N SER A 98 9.97 -4.04 4.52
CA SER A 98 9.22 -3.33 5.57
C SER A 98 10.02 -2.18 6.21
N PHE A 99 11.33 -2.36 6.42
CA PHE A 99 12.20 -1.31 6.94
C PHE A 99 12.25 -0.04 6.06
N HIS A 100 12.31 -0.22 4.75
CA HIS A 100 12.31 0.89 3.78
C HIS A 100 10.97 1.61 3.80
N VAL A 101 9.87 0.85 3.85
CA VAL A 101 8.50 1.39 3.93
C VAL A 101 8.30 2.18 5.23
N ALA A 102 8.73 1.62 6.37
CA ALA A 102 8.65 2.28 7.67
C ALA A 102 9.41 3.61 7.71
N LYS A 103 10.62 3.67 7.12
CA LYS A 103 11.40 4.92 7.01
C LYS A 103 10.67 5.97 6.16
N ALA A 104 10.11 5.57 5.03
CA ALA A 104 9.38 6.48 4.16
C ALA A 104 8.10 6.99 4.84
N LEU A 105 7.32 6.09 5.46
CA LEU A 105 6.13 6.45 6.24
C LEU A 105 6.47 7.45 7.34
N LYS A 106 7.50 7.18 8.14
CA LYS A 106 7.95 8.12 9.18
C LYS A 106 8.22 9.50 8.59
N LYS A 107 8.95 9.57 7.48
CA LYS A 107 9.30 10.85 6.87
C LYS A 107 8.08 11.60 6.33
N VAL A 108 7.15 10.88 5.70
CA VAL A 108 5.89 11.46 5.20
C VAL A 108 5.03 11.97 6.35
N VAL A 109 4.89 11.20 7.43
CA VAL A 109 4.15 11.60 8.63
C VAL A 109 4.73 12.87 9.26
N GLU A 110 6.05 12.98 9.36
CA GLU A 110 6.73 14.17 9.89
C GLU A 110 6.53 15.40 9.00
N LEU A 111 6.60 15.25 7.68
CA LEU A 111 6.48 16.36 6.73
C LEU A 111 5.04 16.86 6.59
N GLU A 112 4.11 15.93 6.44
CA GLU A 112 2.70 16.23 6.20
C GLU A 112 1.91 16.38 7.49
N LYS A 113 2.44 16.00 8.66
CA LYS A 113 1.76 16.11 9.97
C LYS A 113 0.43 15.33 10.03
N PHE A 114 0.49 14.03 9.78
CA PHE A 114 -0.66 13.14 9.97
C PHE A 114 -0.89 12.83 11.45
N ASP A 115 -2.16 12.71 11.85
CA ASP A 115 -2.56 12.44 13.24
C ASP A 115 -2.61 10.94 13.54
N ALA A 116 -2.88 10.12 12.52
CA ALA A 116 -2.96 8.67 12.61
C ALA A 116 -2.45 8.01 11.33
N VAL A 117 -1.93 6.79 11.47
CA VAL A 117 -1.48 5.94 10.37
C VAL A 117 -2.19 4.60 10.46
N PHE A 118 -2.93 4.24 9.42
CA PHE A 118 -3.60 2.94 9.32
C PHE A 118 -2.87 2.07 8.30
N LEU A 119 -2.58 0.83 8.69
CA LEU A 119 -1.90 -0.17 7.88
C LEU A 119 -2.70 -1.47 7.92
N GLY A 120 -2.61 -2.28 6.88
CA GLY A 120 -3.02 -3.66 6.95
C GLY A 120 -2.20 -4.44 7.98
N LYS A 121 -2.74 -5.56 8.50
CA LYS A 121 -2.03 -6.37 9.51
C LYS A 121 -0.70 -6.93 8.98
N GLN A 122 -0.68 -7.30 7.70
CA GLN A 122 0.46 -7.87 6.97
C GLN A 122 0.18 -7.72 5.47
N ALA A 123 1.20 -7.89 4.63
CA ALA A 123 1.01 -8.06 3.20
C ALA A 123 1.01 -9.55 2.84
N ILE A 124 0.11 -9.98 1.96
CA ILE A 124 -0.06 -11.42 1.60
C ILE A 124 1.08 -12.01 0.76
N ASP A 125 1.99 -11.19 0.26
CA ASP A 125 3.12 -11.60 -0.58
C ASP A 125 4.39 -11.89 0.23
N ASP A 126 4.67 -11.10 1.26
CA ASP A 126 5.82 -11.27 2.15
C ASP A 126 5.48 -11.85 3.53
N ASP A 127 4.20 -11.79 3.93
CA ASP A 127 3.69 -12.22 5.25
C ASP A 127 4.49 -11.66 6.45
N SER A 128 5.11 -10.49 6.30
CA SER A 128 6.11 -9.98 7.26
C SER A 128 5.53 -9.54 8.59
N SER A 129 4.28 -9.02 8.59
CA SER A 129 3.60 -8.44 9.76
C SER A 129 4.47 -7.43 10.54
N GLN A 130 5.20 -6.57 9.81
CA GLN A 130 6.17 -5.57 10.27
C GLN A 130 5.96 -4.26 9.52
#